data_AF-A0A2N3VH28-F1
#
_entry.id   AF-A0A2N3VH28-F1
#
_cell.length_a   1.000
_cell.length_b   1.000
_cell.length_c   1.000
_cell.angle_alpha   90.00
_cell.angle_beta   90.00
_cell.angle_gamma   90.00
#
_symmetry.space_group_name_H-M   'P 1'
#
loop_
_entity.id
_entity.type
_entity.pdbx_description
1 polymer ?
#
loop_
_entity_poly.entity_id
_entity_poly.type
_entity_poly.pdbx_seq_one_letter_code
_entity_poly.pdbx_strand_id
1 'polypeptide(L)'
;MTTQRKAPVRKALAPRKTTEQKITAFDELRARAGDRRLGGPSNVAPFEIPGFQPPLIVQWPTSIVERVTLDITNRNADVPGFLYALLGGERLALVLAAVNGQPDPDRLLIGLQLRISDHFLGAGAGDVPGGSPASSTS
;
A
#
# COMPACT_ATOMS: atom_id res chain seq x y z
N MET A 1 -4.44 -59.02 -26.47
CA MET A 1 -4.29 -58.63 -25.05
C MET A 1 -4.33 -57.12 -24.96
N THR A 2 -5.45 -56.55 -24.52
CA THR A 2 -5.67 -55.10 -24.43
C THR A 2 -5.42 -54.65 -22.99
N THR A 3 -4.32 -53.95 -22.75
CA THR A 3 -3.99 -53.37 -21.44
C THR A 3 -4.87 -52.15 -21.15
N GLN A 4 -5.71 -52.26 -20.12
CA GLN A 4 -6.54 -51.18 -19.57
C GLN A 4 -5.64 -50.11 -18.93
N ARG A 5 -5.67 -48.87 -19.44
CA ARG A 5 -5.03 -47.71 -18.79
C ARG A 5 -5.82 -47.34 -17.54
N LYS A 6 -5.18 -47.42 -16.36
CA LYS A 6 -5.69 -46.85 -15.10
C LYS A 6 -5.84 -45.33 -15.25
N ALA A 7 -7.03 -44.81 -15.01
CA ALA A 7 -7.28 -43.38 -14.92
C ALA A 7 -6.56 -42.78 -13.70
N PRO A 8 -6.06 -41.54 -13.77
CA PRO A 8 -5.40 -40.89 -12.64
C PRO A 8 -6.42 -40.61 -11.53
N VAL A 9 -6.08 -41.01 -10.31
CA VAL A 9 -6.85 -40.71 -9.09
C VAL A 9 -6.92 -39.19 -8.92
N ARG A 10 -8.11 -38.60 -9.10
CA ARG A 10 -8.34 -37.19 -8.75
C ARG A 10 -8.08 -37.04 -7.26
N LYS A 11 -7.03 -36.29 -6.88
CA LYS A 11 -6.82 -35.85 -5.49
C LYS A 11 -8.10 -35.12 -5.06
N ALA A 12 -8.78 -35.63 -4.05
CA ALA A 12 -9.93 -34.96 -3.45
C ALA A 12 -9.48 -33.57 -2.98
N LEU A 13 -10.21 -32.52 -3.35
CA LEU A 13 -9.99 -31.20 -2.77
C LEU A 13 -10.19 -31.30 -1.26
N ALA A 14 -9.27 -30.74 -0.49
CA ALA A 14 -9.40 -30.69 0.96
C ALA A 14 -10.75 -30.05 1.36
N PRO A 15 -11.43 -30.58 2.39
CA PRO A 15 -12.72 -30.04 2.82
C PRO A 15 -12.57 -28.57 3.22
N ARG A 16 -13.50 -27.73 2.75
CA ARG A 16 -13.53 -26.31 3.12
C ARG A 16 -13.79 -26.21 4.62
N LYS A 17 -12.94 -25.45 5.34
CA LYS A 17 -13.12 -25.19 6.77
C LYS A 17 -14.50 -24.58 7.05
N THR A 18 -15.12 -24.98 8.16
CA THR A 18 -16.37 -24.40 8.65
C THR A 18 -16.15 -22.95 9.08
N THR A 19 -17.24 -22.17 9.20
CA THR A 19 -17.17 -20.78 9.67
C THR A 19 -16.53 -20.68 11.06
N GLU A 20 -16.90 -21.58 11.97
CA GLU A 20 -16.33 -21.66 13.33
C GLU A 20 -14.82 -21.89 13.29
N GLN A 21 -14.34 -22.83 12.47
CA GLN A 21 -12.91 -23.09 12.32
C GLN A 21 -12.13 -21.90 11.76
N LYS A 22 -12.77 -21.04 10.97
CA LYS A 22 -12.15 -19.79 10.48
C LYS A 22 -12.11 -18.73 11.57
N ILE A 23 -13.18 -18.59 12.35
CA ILE A 23 -13.26 -17.64 13.47
C ILE A 23 -12.16 -17.96 14.49
N THR A 24 -12.06 -19.21 14.94
CA THR A 24 -11.02 -19.64 15.89
C THR A 24 -9.61 -19.35 15.36
N ALA A 25 -9.34 -19.63 14.09
CA ALA A 25 -8.04 -19.32 13.49
C ALA A 25 -7.73 -17.81 13.48
N PHE A 26 -8.74 -16.95 13.26
CA PHE A 26 -8.55 -15.50 13.36
C PHE A 26 -8.40 -15.02 14.81
N ASP A 27 -9.06 -15.66 15.77
CA ASP A 27 -8.92 -15.35 17.20
C ASP A 27 -7.49 -15.67 17.68
N GLU A 28 -6.92 -16.80 17.27
CA GLU A 28 -5.53 -17.17 17.56
C GLU A 28 -4.54 -16.14 17.00
N LEU A 29 -4.77 -15.66 15.76
CA LEU A 29 -3.96 -14.61 15.16
C LEU A 29 -4.08 -13.28 15.92
N ARG A 30 -5.29 -12.91 16.36
CA ARG A 30 -5.51 -11.72 17.19
C ARG A 30 -4.82 -11.84 18.56
N ALA A 31 -4.94 -12.99 19.21
CA ALA A 31 -4.27 -13.26 20.48
C ALA A 31 -2.74 -13.15 20.34
N ARG A 32 -2.17 -13.67 19.24
CA ARG A 32 -0.73 -13.56 18.96
C ARG A 32 -0.28 -12.13 18.65
N ALA A 33 -1.13 -11.32 18.00
CA ALA A 33 -0.83 -9.92 17.72
C ALA A 33 -0.74 -9.09 19.01
N GLY A 34 -1.57 -9.41 20.02
CA GLY A 34 -1.66 -8.64 21.25
C GLY A 34 -2.02 -7.18 20.96
N ASP A 35 -1.32 -6.24 21.60
CA ASP A 35 -1.52 -4.80 21.41
C ASP A 35 -0.77 -4.22 20.20
N ARG A 36 -0.08 -5.05 19.41
CA ARG A 36 0.64 -4.56 18.24
C ARG A 36 -0.35 -4.03 17.21
N ARG A 37 -0.15 -2.79 16.80
CA ARG A 37 -0.90 -2.15 15.73
C ARG A 37 0.00 -1.94 14.53
N LEU A 38 -0.59 -2.02 13.35
CA LEU A 38 0.05 -1.44 12.17
C LEU A 38 0.18 0.06 12.39
N GLY A 39 1.27 0.65 11.88
CA GLY A 39 1.46 2.09 11.89
C GLY A 39 0.25 2.81 11.28
N GLY A 40 -0.01 4.01 11.77
CA GLY A 40 -1.07 4.89 11.27
C GLY A 40 -0.50 6.22 10.82
N PRO A 41 -1.27 7.00 10.05
CA PRO A 41 -0.86 8.34 9.67
C PRO A 41 -0.79 9.26 10.90
N SER A 42 0.14 10.19 10.88
CA SER A 42 0.21 11.33 11.81
C SER A 42 -0.82 12.42 11.47
N ASN A 43 -1.26 12.48 10.21
CA ASN A 43 -2.25 13.44 9.72
C ASN A 43 -3.22 12.76 8.75
N VAL A 44 -4.51 13.06 8.81
CA VAL A 44 -5.53 12.50 7.89
C VAL A 44 -6.15 13.54 6.97
N ALA A 45 -5.72 14.80 7.06
CA ALA A 45 -6.18 15.85 6.18
C ALA A 45 -5.83 15.51 4.72
N PRO A 46 -6.72 15.75 3.75
CA PRO A 46 -6.40 15.58 2.34
C PRO A 46 -5.18 16.43 1.93
N PHE A 47 -4.37 15.89 1.01
CA PHE A 47 -3.24 16.60 0.43
C PHE A 47 -3.55 17.00 -1.00
N GLU A 48 -3.41 18.29 -1.32
CA GLU A 48 -3.55 18.79 -2.69
C GLU A 48 -2.19 18.79 -3.40
N ILE A 49 -2.13 18.10 -4.54
CA ILE A 49 -0.94 18.11 -5.39
C ILE A 49 -0.88 19.45 -6.13
N PRO A 50 0.19 20.24 -5.95
CA PRO A 50 0.30 21.55 -6.59
C PRO A 50 0.44 21.43 -8.11
N GLY A 51 -0.07 22.45 -8.83
CA GLY A 51 0.15 22.59 -10.27
C GLY A 51 -0.91 21.94 -11.17
N PHE A 52 -1.99 21.40 -10.61
CA PHE A 52 -3.08 20.79 -11.38
C PHE A 52 -4.36 21.63 -11.37
N GLN A 53 -5.03 21.67 -12.52
CA GLN A 53 -6.38 22.23 -12.71
C GLN A 53 -7.22 21.21 -13.50
N PRO A 54 -8.27 20.60 -12.92
CA PRO A 54 -8.74 20.75 -11.54
C PRO A 54 -7.74 20.21 -10.50
N PRO A 55 -7.84 20.61 -9.22
CA PRO A 55 -6.93 20.13 -8.17
C PRO A 55 -6.93 18.61 -8.04
N LEU A 56 -5.73 18.01 -7.96
CA LEU A 56 -5.58 16.59 -7.66
C LEU A 56 -5.41 16.41 -6.15
N ILE A 57 -6.38 15.73 -5.53
CA ILE A 57 -6.40 15.50 -4.08
C ILE A 57 -6.05 14.06 -3.77
N VAL A 58 -5.08 13.88 -2.88
CA VAL A 58 -4.69 12.62 -2.27
C VAL A 58 -5.36 12.50 -0.91
N GLN A 59 -5.90 11.32 -0.61
CA GLN A 59 -6.45 11.00 0.69
C GLN A 59 -5.67 9.85 1.31
N TRP A 60 -5.61 9.84 2.64
CA TRP A 60 -5.04 8.70 3.33
C TRP A 60 -5.90 7.45 3.11
N PRO A 61 -5.32 6.26 2.84
CA PRO A 61 -6.11 5.08 2.58
C PRO A 61 -6.97 4.62 3.75
N THR A 62 -8.23 4.31 3.46
CA THR A 62 -9.20 3.88 4.47
C THR A 62 -9.25 2.36 4.61
N SER A 63 -8.96 1.63 3.54
CA SER A 63 -8.96 0.16 3.55
C SER A 63 -7.63 -0.40 4.05
N ILE A 64 -7.67 -1.59 4.66
CA ILE A 64 -6.46 -2.30 5.10
C ILE A 64 -5.55 -2.69 3.92
N VAL A 65 -6.16 -3.03 2.78
CA VAL A 65 -5.42 -3.46 1.58
C VAL A 65 -4.58 -2.31 1.06
N GLU A 66 -5.17 -1.13 0.87
CA GLU A 66 -4.45 0.04 0.37
C GLU A 66 -3.37 0.51 1.36
N ARG A 67 -3.66 0.48 2.67
CA ARG A 67 -2.64 0.83 3.70
C ARG A 67 -1.44 -0.12 3.66
N VAL A 68 -1.68 -1.42 3.52
CA VAL A 68 -0.60 -2.41 3.43
C VAL A 68 0.16 -2.26 2.12
N THR A 69 -0.53 -2.03 1.00
CA THR A 69 0.12 -1.75 -0.29
C THR A 69 1.02 -0.52 -0.19
N LEU A 70 0.53 0.57 0.44
CA LEU A 70 1.30 1.79 0.66
C LEU A 70 2.54 1.54 1.52
N ASP A 71 2.43 0.79 2.62
CA ASP A 71 3.57 0.44 3.48
C ASP A 71 4.61 -0.40 2.71
N ILE A 72 4.17 -1.37 1.91
CA ILE A 72 5.07 -2.19 1.08
C ILE A 72 5.80 -1.35 0.05
N THR A 73 5.09 -0.52 -0.72
CA THR A 73 5.70 0.30 -1.77
C THR A 73 6.65 1.34 -1.18
N ASN A 74 6.29 1.92 -0.04
CA ASN A 74 7.15 2.84 0.69
C ASN A 74 8.45 2.18 1.19
N ARG A 75 8.37 0.97 1.77
CA ARG A 75 9.56 0.22 2.23
C ARG A 75 10.49 -0.21 1.10
N ASN A 76 9.93 -0.47 -0.08
CA ASN A 76 10.69 -0.89 -1.25
C ASN A 76 11.22 0.30 -2.07
N ALA A 77 11.01 1.55 -1.63
CA ALA A 77 11.30 2.75 -2.40
C ALA A 77 10.66 2.73 -3.81
N ASP A 78 9.51 2.08 -3.94
CA ASP A 78 8.73 2.00 -5.18
C ASP A 78 7.85 3.24 -5.31
N VAL A 79 8.45 4.33 -5.85
CA VAL A 79 7.78 5.63 -6.03
C VAL A 79 6.51 5.50 -6.89
N PRO A 80 6.52 4.83 -8.07
CA PRO A 80 5.30 4.62 -8.84
C PRO A 80 4.22 3.85 -8.09
N GLY A 81 4.59 2.76 -7.39
CA GLY A 81 3.65 1.97 -6.60
C GLY A 81 3.07 2.75 -5.42
N PHE A 82 3.87 3.60 -4.77
CA PHE A 82 3.41 4.49 -3.69
C PHE A 82 2.36 5.47 -4.20
N LEU A 83 2.64 6.17 -5.30
CA LEU A 83 1.70 7.11 -5.89
C LEU A 83 0.45 6.39 -6.42
N TYR A 84 0.60 5.20 -7.01
CA TYR A 84 -0.53 4.38 -7.45
C TYR A 84 -1.46 4.00 -6.29
N ALA A 85 -0.90 3.61 -5.14
CA ALA A 85 -1.67 3.23 -3.96
C ALA A 85 -2.53 4.39 -3.40
N LEU A 86 -2.14 5.64 -3.67
CA LEU A 86 -2.81 6.85 -3.19
C LEU A 86 -3.75 7.49 -4.21
N LEU A 87 -3.37 7.46 -5.50
CA LEU A 87 -4.06 8.17 -6.57
C LEU A 87 -4.95 7.26 -7.42
N GLY A 88 -4.63 5.97 -7.47
CA GLY A 88 -5.13 5.06 -8.49
C GLY A 88 -4.54 5.35 -9.88
N GLY A 89 -4.84 4.46 -10.84
CA GLY A 89 -4.23 4.49 -12.17
C GLY A 89 -4.52 5.76 -12.98
N GLU A 90 -5.76 6.23 -12.98
CA GLU A 90 -6.18 7.38 -13.80
C GLU A 90 -5.49 8.68 -13.38
N ARG A 91 -5.49 8.98 -12.06
CA ARG A 91 -4.86 10.20 -11.55
C ARG A 91 -3.34 10.11 -11.59
N LEU A 92 -2.76 8.92 -11.40
CA LEU A 92 -1.33 8.72 -11.60
C LEU A 92 -0.93 9.02 -13.05
N ALA A 93 -1.71 8.59 -14.04
CA ALA A 93 -1.42 8.89 -15.44
C ALA A 93 -1.39 10.40 -15.72
N LEU A 94 -2.27 11.20 -15.09
CA LEU A 94 -2.24 12.66 -15.18
C LEU A 94 -0.96 13.25 -14.58
N VAL A 95 -0.52 12.73 -13.42
CA VAL A 95 0.75 13.15 -12.79
C VAL A 95 1.93 12.82 -13.68
N LEU A 96 2.00 11.59 -14.19
CA LEU A 96 3.06 11.14 -15.09
C LEU A 96 3.12 11.98 -16.37
N ALA A 97 1.97 12.30 -16.96
CA ALA A 97 1.90 13.16 -18.13
C ALA A 97 2.42 14.58 -17.84
N ALA A 98 2.11 15.15 -16.66
CA ALA A 98 2.55 16.49 -16.27
C ALA A 98 4.07 16.56 -16.05
N VAL A 99 4.67 15.55 -15.40
CA VAL A 99 6.12 15.55 -15.13
C VAL A 99 6.95 15.20 -16.36
N ASN A 100 6.41 14.42 -17.32
CA ASN A 100 7.14 13.98 -18.51
C ASN A 100 7.64 15.16 -19.40
N GLY A 101 7.01 16.33 -19.30
CA GLY A 101 7.45 17.54 -20.02
C GLY A 101 8.58 18.32 -19.33
N GLN A 102 9.05 17.88 -18.16
CA GLN A 102 10.03 18.60 -17.35
C GLN A 102 11.46 18.05 -17.53
N PRO A 103 12.51 18.83 -17.20
CA PRO A 103 13.90 18.40 -17.35
C PRO A 103 14.30 17.20 -16.46
N ASP A 104 13.63 16.99 -15.33
CA ASP A 104 13.99 16.01 -14.30
C ASP A 104 12.76 15.25 -13.73
N PRO A 105 12.00 14.53 -14.56
CA PRO A 105 10.73 13.90 -14.16
C PRO A 105 10.87 12.96 -12.97
N ASP A 106 11.95 12.19 -12.89
CA ASP A 106 12.19 11.23 -11.80
C ASP A 106 12.38 11.96 -10.46
N ARG A 107 13.11 13.08 -10.45
CA ARG A 107 13.32 13.89 -9.23
C ARG A 107 12.02 14.52 -8.76
N LEU A 108 11.17 14.95 -9.68
CA LEU A 108 9.86 15.49 -9.36
C LEU A 108 8.93 14.43 -8.74
N LEU A 109 8.94 13.19 -9.26
CA LEU A 109 8.16 12.09 -8.69
C LEU A 109 8.65 11.71 -7.29
N ILE A 110 9.96 11.63 -7.09
CA ILE A 110 10.56 11.40 -5.77
C ILE A 110 10.17 12.53 -4.81
N GLY A 111 10.37 13.79 -5.21
CA GLY A 111 10.01 14.95 -4.39
C GLY A 111 8.53 15.01 -4.04
N LEU A 112 7.65 14.60 -4.96
CA LEU A 112 6.21 14.48 -4.70
C LEU A 112 5.92 13.39 -3.66
N GLN A 113 6.53 12.20 -3.80
CA GLN A 113 6.36 11.11 -2.84
C GLN A 113 6.85 11.51 -1.44
N LEU A 114 8.01 12.18 -1.34
CA LEU A 114 8.54 12.68 -0.07
C LEU A 114 7.57 13.67 0.57
N ARG A 115 7.07 14.65 -0.18
CA ARG A 115 6.15 15.67 0.32
C ARG A 115 4.81 15.09 0.79
N ILE A 116 4.29 14.10 0.08
CA ILE A 116 3.08 13.36 0.48
C ILE A 116 3.36 12.53 1.75
N SER A 117 4.52 11.87 1.82
CA SER A 117 4.94 11.08 2.98
C SER A 117 5.04 11.96 4.21
N ASP A 118 5.73 13.11 4.11
CA ASP A 118 5.86 14.06 5.22
C ASP A 118 4.50 14.59 5.69
N HIS A 119 3.58 14.86 4.76
CA HIS A 119 2.24 15.33 5.09
C HIS A 119 1.46 14.31 5.92
N PHE A 120 1.45 13.03 5.53
CA PHE A 120 0.63 12.01 6.18
C PHE A 120 1.33 11.30 7.35
N LEU A 121 2.65 11.12 7.30
CA LEU A 121 3.42 10.31 8.25
C LEU A 121 4.19 11.17 9.25
N GLY A 122 4.29 12.48 9.03
CA GLY A 122 5.00 13.44 9.87
C GLY A 122 6.30 13.91 9.23
N ALA A 123 6.81 15.07 9.67
CA ALA A 123 8.00 15.69 9.10
C ALA A 123 9.22 14.75 9.18
N GLY A 124 9.92 14.56 8.05
CA GLY A 124 11.09 13.69 7.96
C GLY A 124 10.76 12.21 7.82
N ALA A 125 9.47 11.84 7.72
CA ALA A 125 9.09 10.47 7.41
C ALA A 125 9.50 10.08 5.99
N GLY A 126 9.61 11.03 5.06
CA GLY A 126 10.16 10.78 3.73
C GLY A 126 11.63 10.32 3.74
N ASP A 127 12.40 10.72 4.76
CA ASP A 127 13.84 10.46 4.86
C ASP A 127 14.18 9.13 5.57
N VAL A 128 13.19 8.49 6.20
CA VAL A 128 13.37 7.21 6.91
C VAL A 128 12.96 6.05 6.00
N PRO A 129 13.83 5.05 5.77
CA PRO A 129 13.46 3.85 5.02
C PRO A 129 12.18 3.20 5.58
N GLY A 130 11.12 3.14 4.78
CA GLY A 130 9.82 2.62 5.18
C GLY A 130 8.82 3.63 5.77
N GLY A 131 9.17 4.92 5.81
CA GLY A 131 8.32 6.05 6.23
C GLY A 131 7.54 5.82 7.52
N SER A 132 8.16 5.11 8.46
CA SER A 132 7.71 5.18 9.84
C SER A 132 7.79 6.65 10.29
N PRO A 133 6.88 7.11 11.16
CA PRO A 133 6.95 8.46 11.71
C PRO A 133 8.37 8.72 12.20
N ALA A 134 8.97 9.83 11.76
CA ALA A 134 10.23 10.27 12.34
C ALA A 134 10.01 10.36 13.86
N SER A 135 10.91 9.76 14.65
CA SER A 135 10.78 9.78 16.10
C SER A 135 10.79 11.23 16.58
N SER A 136 9.63 11.78 16.89
CA SER A 136 9.53 13.08 17.55
C SER A 136 10.07 12.92 18.97
N THR A 137 11.32 13.29 19.18
CA THR A 137 11.81 13.60 20.52
C THR A 137 10.98 14.75 21.08
N SER A 138 10.54 14.56 22.32
CA SER A 138 9.64 15.41 23.12
C SER A 138 9.99 16.89 23.17
#